data_AF-W1YPG7-F1
#
_entry.id   AF-W1YPG7-F1
#
_cell.length_a   1.000
_cell.length_b   1.000
_cell.length_c   1.000
_cell.angle_alpha   90.00
_cell.angle_beta   90.00
_cell.angle_gamma   90.00
#
_symmetry.space_group_name_H-M   'P 1'
#
loop_
_entity.id
_entity.type
_entity.pdbx_description
1 polymer ?
#
loop_
_entity_poly.entity_id
_entity_poly.type
_entity_poly.pdbx_seq_one_letter_code
_entity_poly.pdbx_strand_id
1 'polypeptide(L)'
;EELVAHGADIVHVFESPLLKYYTTDGYTKVLTDFFEDHKPNILLIGATNNGRDLAPRMSGRMQNGVVADCTILTVDTNEGLVEW
;
A
#
# COMPACT_ATOMS: atom_id res chain seq x y z
N GLU A 1 10.64 -11.44 10.39
CA GLU A 1 11.59 -12.41 9.80
C GLU A 1 11.00 -13.11 8.57
N GLU A 2 9.81 -13.71 8.66
CA GLU A 2 9.12 -14.35 7.52
C GLU A 2 8.98 -13.44 6.28
N LEU A 3 8.57 -12.18 6.44
CA LEU A 3 8.44 -11.22 5.33
C LEU A 3 9.76 -11.00 4.57
N VAL A 4 10.88 -10.96 5.30
CA VAL A 4 12.21 -10.80 4.70
C VAL A 4 12.61 -12.08 3.96
N ALA A 5 12.31 -13.26 4.53
CA ALA A 5 12.56 -14.54 3.87
C ALA A 5 11.77 -14.70 2.56
N HIS A 6 10.62 -14.03 2.43
CA HIS A 6 9.83 -13.98 1.19
C HIS A 6 10.27 -12.88 0.20
N GLY A 7 11.34 -12.14 0.49
CA GLY A 7 11.99 -11.24 -0.47
C GLY A 7 11.81 -9.74 -0.20
N ALA A 8 11.28 -9.34 0.96
CA ALA A 8 11.26 -7.92 1.34
C ALA A 8 12.63 -7.46 1.84
N ASP A 9 13.20 -6.42 1.22
CA ASP A 9 14.46 -5.80 1.69
C ASP A 9 14.26 -4.99 2.97
N ILE A 10 13.12 -4.29 3.07
CA ILE A 10 12.79 -3.39 4.18
C ILE A 10 11.38 -3.71 4.67
N VAL A 11 11.24 -3.84 5.99
CA VAL A 11 9.94 -4.04 6.65
C VAL A 11 9.71 -2.90 7.63
N HIS A 12 8.69 -2.07 7.37
CA HIS A 12 8.23 -1.05 8.29
C HIS A 12 7.16 -1.64 9.22
N VAL A 13 7.39 -1.57 10.53
CA VAL A 13 6.51 -2.15 11.55
C VAL A 13 5.83 -1.03 12.32
N PHE A 14 4.50 -1.10 12.39
CA PHE A 14 3.66 -0.17 13.15
C PHE A 14 2.91 -0.95 14.22
N GLU A 15 3.17 -0.67 15.49
CA GLU A 15 2.53 -1.35 16.61
C GLU A 15 1.60 -0.42 17.37
N SER A 16 0.34 -0.83 17.51
CA SER A 16 -0.62 -0.17 18.37
C SER A 16 -1.76 -1.12 18.70
N PRO A 17 -2.27 -1.13 19.95
CA PRO A 17 -3.47 -1.89 20.30
C PRO A 17 -4.68 -1.55 19.43
N LEU A 18 -4.73 -0.32 18.89
CA LEU A 18 -5.78 0.16 17.99
C LEU A 18 -5.72 -0.46 16.59
N LEU A 19 -4.58 -1.06 16.22
CA LEU A 19 -4.39 -1.74 14.94
C LEU A 19 -4.68 -3.25 15.03
N LYS A 20 -5.07 -3.76 16.20
CA LYS A 20 -5.38 -5.19 16.43
C LYS A 20 -6.41 -5.73 15.45
N TYR A 21 -7.40 -4.92 15.10
CA TYR A 21 -8.39 -5.25 14.08
C TYR A 21 -8.35 -4.20 12.97
N TYR A 22 -8.67 -4.65 11.76
CA TYR A 22 -8.80 -3.73 10.64
C TYR A 22 -9.87 -2.68 10.92
N THR A 23 -9.51 -1.43 10.75
CA THR A 23 -10.44 -0.31 10.63
C THR A 23 -9.94 0.59 9.51
N THR A 24 -10.87 1.04 8.67
CA THR A 24 -10.56 1.91 7.54
C THR A 24 -9.82 3.16 8.01
N ASP A 25 -10.28 3.81 9.07
CA ASP A 25 -9.68 5.05 9.57
C ASP A 25 -8.30 4.84 10.20
N GLY A 26 -8.12 3.81 11.03
CA GLY A 26 -6.86 3.54 11.72
C GLY A 26 -5.75 3.19 10.74
N TYR A 27 -6.01 2.27 9.81
CA TYR A 27 -5.03 1.85 8.81
C TYR A 27 -4.74 2.96 7.80
N THR A 28 -5.77 3.67 7.33
CA THR A 28 -5.55 4.82 6.43
C THR A 28 -4.68 5.87 7.12
N LYS A 29 -4.97 6.24 8.37
CA LYS A 29 -4.17 7.24 9.11
C LYS A 29 -2.70 6.85 9.16
N VAL A 30 -2.39 5.67 9.70
CA VAL A 30 -1.01 5.25 9.91
C VAL A 30 -0.22 5.20 8.60
N LEU A 31 -0.82 4.61 7.56
CA LEU A 31 -0.13 4.47 6.27
C LEU A 31 0.03 5.80 5.54
N THR A 32 -1.00 6.64 5.52
CA THR A 32 -0.92 7.94 4.83
C THR A 32 0.01 8.93 5.53
N ASP A 33 0.02 8.96 6.87
CA ASP A 33 0.96 9.78 7.64
C ASP A 33 2.41 9.34 7.35
N PHE A 34 2.67 8.03 7.28
CA PHE A 34 4.00 7.50 6.98
C PHE A 34 4.47 7.83 5.55
N PHE A 35 3.57 7.69 4.57
CA PHE A 35 3.90 7.92 3.16
C PHE A 35 3.99 9.40 2.78
N GLU A 36 3.51 10.32 3.61
CA GLU A 36 3.74 11.76 3.43
C GLU A 36 5.24 12.09 3.42
N ASP A 37 6.01 11.42 4.28
CA ASP A 37 7.47 11.62 4.39
C ASP A 37 8.27 10.66 3.50
N HIS A 38 7.84 9.39 3.38
CA HIS A 38 8.62 8.35 2.69
C HIS A 38 8.40 8.32 1.17
N LYS A 39 7.26 8.85 0.69
CA LYS A 39 6.91 9.03 -0.73
C LYS A 39 7.30 7.86 -1.65
N PRO A 40 6.63 6.70 -1.50
CA PRO A 40 6.89 5.56 -2.36
C PRO A 40 6.46 5.83 -3.81
N ASN A 41 7.16 5.28 -4.78
CA ASN A 41 6.76 5.37 -6.19
C ASN A 41 5.47 4.59 -6.47
N ILE A 42 5.30 3.41 -5.85
CA ILE A 42 4.20 2.48 -6.09
C ILE A 42 3.74 1.85 -4.77
N LEU A 43 2.44 1.63 -4.62
CA LEU A 43 1.84 0.85 -3.54
C LEU A 43 1.03 -0.31 -4.12
N LEU A 44 1.36 -1.54 -3.72
CA LEU A 44 0.61 -2.74 -4.09
C LEU A 44 -0.21 -3.20 -2.88
N ILE A 45 -1.53 -3.29 -3.06
CA ILE A 45 -2.47 -3.75 -2.04
C ILE A 45 -3.24 -4.92 -2.62
N GLY A 46 -3.24 -6.06 -1.92
CA GLY A 46 -4.01 -7.23 -2.35
C GLY A 46 -5.51 -6.94 -2.39
N ALA A 47 -6.18 -7.34 -3.47
CA ALA A 47 -7.60 -7.09 -3.72
C ALA A 47 -8.58 -7.94 -2.86
N THR A 48 -8.33 -7.99 -1.56
CA THR A 48 -9.23 -8.60 -0.56
C THR A 48 -10.36 -7.64 -0.20
N ASN A 49 -11.35 -8.10 0.59
CA ASN A 49 -12.42 -7.22 1.10
C ASN A 49 -11.86 -5.97 1.80
N ASN A 50 -10.82 -6.12 2.64
CA ASN A 50 -10.19 -5.01 3.34
C ASN A 50 -9.32 -4.17 2.39
N GLY A 51 -8.62 -4.81 1.44
CA GLY A 51 -7.76 -4.07 0.49
C GLY A 51 -8.56 -3.18 -0.45
N ARG A 52 -9.72 -3.65 -0.91
CA ARG A 52 -10.67 -2.87 -1.74
C ARG A 52 -11.33 -1.73 -0.98
N ASP A 53 -11.40 -1.81 0.35
CA ASP A 53 -11.85 -0.71 1.21
C ASP A 53 -10.71 0.30 1.47
N LEU A 54 -9.51 -0.19 1.79
CA LEU A 54 -8.36 0.64 2.17
C LEU A 54 -7.78 1.45 1.00
N ALA A 55 -7.56 0.81 -0.15
CA ALA A 55 -6.89 1.43 -1.29
C ALA A 55 -7.55 2.73 -1.78
N PRO A 56 -8.87 2.79 -2.09
CA PRO A 56 -9.51 4.03 -2.51
C PRO A 56 -9.53 5.08 -1.40
N ARG A 57 -9.59 4.66 -0.12
CA ARG A 57 -9.55 5.59 1.01
C ARG A 57 -8.20 6.29 1.13
N MET A 58 -7.11 5.53 0.99
CA MET A 58 -5.75 6.08 0.96
C MET A 58 -5.55 6.99 -0.25
N SER A 59 -5.98 6.54 -1.44
CA SER A 59 -5.85 7.32 -2.68
C SER A 59 -6.57 8.66 -2.61
N GLY A 60 -7.80 8.68 -2.09
CA GLY A 60 -8.53 9.93 -1.86
C GLY A 60 -7.84 10.87 -0.87
N ARG A 61 -7.10 10.36 0.12
CA ARG A 61 -6.36 11.20 1.07
C ARG A 61 -5.03 11.71 0.51
N MET A 62 -4.29 10.85 -0.19
CA MET A 62 -2.98 11.17 -0.77
C MET A 62 -3.07 11.86 -2.14
N GLN A 63 -4.28 11.96 -2.71
CA GLN A 63 -4.54 12.54 -4.03
C GLN A 63 -3.73 11.85 -5.15
N ASN A 64 -3.65 10.51 -5.11
CA ASN A 64 -2.98 9.70 -6.13
C ASN A 64 -3.97 8.79 -6.88
N GLY A 65 -3.53 8.18 -7.98
CA GLY A 65 -4.32 7.22 -8.75
C GLY A 65 -4.41 5.86 -8.08
N VAL A 66 -5.51 5.15 -8.32
CA VAL A 66 -5.69 3.75 -7.93
C VAL A 66 -6.28 2.97 -9.10
N VAL A 67 -5.77 1.76 -9.30
CA VAL A 67 -6.29 0.81 -10.28
C VAL A 67 -6.67 -0.45 -9.52
N ALA A 68 -7.93 -0.85 -9.65
CA ALA A 68 -8.49 -1.97 -8.90
C ALA A 68 -8.37 -3.28 -9.68
N ASP A 69 -8.22 -4.38 -8.95
CA ASP A 69 -8.31 -5.75 -9.47
C ASP A 69 -7.36 -6.07 -10.64
N CYS A 70 -6.16 -5.50 -10.61
CA CYS A 70 -5.11 -5.77 -11.59
C CYS A 70 -4.74 -7.26 -11.58
N THR A 71 -4.62 -7.85 -12.76
CA THR A 71 -4.25 -9.28 -12.93
C THR A 71 -2.87 -9.45 -13.56
N ILE A 72 -2.35 -8.38 -14.17
CA ILE A 72 -1.03 -8.32 -14.79
C ILE A 72 -0.39 -7.01 -14.30
N LEU A 73 0.92 -7.07 -14.06
CA LEU A 73 1.72 -5.91 -13.70
C LEU A 73 3.04 -6.03 -14.47
N THR A 74 3.39 -5.00 -15.24
CA THR A 74 4.68 -4.90 -15.92
C THR A 74 5.35 -3.58 -15.56
N VAL A 75 6.63 -3.46 -15.88
CA VAL A 75 7.42 -2.25 -15.64
C VAL A 75 8.08 -1.88 -16.96
N ASP A 76 7.81 -0.67 -17.45
CA ASP A 76 8.63 -0.11 -18.51
C ASP A 76 9.97 0.32 -17.90
N THR A 77 11.02 -0.43 -18.23
CA THR A 77 12.37 -0.18 -17.72
C THR A 77 13.03 1.06 -18.32
N ASN A 78 12.48 1.61 -19.42
CA ASN A 78 12.99 2.84 -20.03
C ASN A 78 12.48 4.08 -19.29
N GLU A 79 11.19 4.11 -19.00
CA GLU A 79 10.54 5.24 -18.32
C GLU A 79 10.49 5.09 -16.79
N GLY A 80 10.72 3.87 -16.27
CA GLY A 80 10.62 3.56 -14.85
C GLY A 80 9.17 3.58 -14.34
N LEU A 81 8.20 3.42 -15.25
CA LEU A 81 6.79 3.43 -14.95
C LEU A 81 6.25 2.01 -14.80
N VAL A 82 5.23 1.87 -13.95
CA VAL A 82 4.45 0.64 -13.85
C VAL A 82 3.35 0.68 -14.90
N GLU A 83 3.18 -0.43 -15.58
CA GLU A 83 2.06 -0.70 -16.48
C GLU A 83 1.18 -1.78 -15.84
N TRP A 84 -0.13 -1.63 -15.97
CA TRP A 84 -1.12 -2.43 -15.26
C TRP A 84 -2.31 -2.77 -16.16
#